data_AF-A0AA35LKW1-F1
#
_entry.id   AF-A0AA35LKW1-F1
#
_cell.length_a   1.000
_cell.length_b   1.000
_cell.length_c   1.000
_cell.angle_alpha   90.00
_cell.angle_beta   90.00
_cell.angle_gamma   90.00
#
_symmetry.space_group_name_H-M   'P 1'
#
loop_
_entity.id
_entity.type
_entity.pdbx_description
1 polymer ?
#
loop_
_entity_poly.entity_id
_entity_poly.type
_entity_poly.pdbx_seq_one_letter_code
_entity_poly.pdbx_strand_id
1 'polypeptide(L)'
;MSWKDPFITITFPSKVIYTIGSILMLIIHTGVLIGDLYHFFVSQRGDLMSFHFTVVLLSSHTTSFYWALLAAIYTLQADDDVLMYIAMTSFALNFAAFLARFSMEYATIDYREEQY
;
A
#
# COMPACT_ATOMS: atom_id res chain seq x y z
N MET A 1 22.66 24.10 27.64
CA MET A 1 23.20 22.96 26.87
C MET A 1 21.99 22.20 26.32
N SER A 2 21.50 22.60 25.14
CA SER A 2 20.30 22.00 24.52
C SER A 2 20.76 20.73 23.79
N TRP A 3 20.33 19.59 24.28
CA TRP A 3 20.48 18.31 23.62
C TRP A 3 19.75 18.41 22.28
N LYS A 4 20.50 18.55 21.18
CA LYS A 4 19.97 18.39 19.83
C LYS A 4 19.77 16.88 19.63
N ASP A 5 18.52 16.48 19.45
CA ASP A 5 18.19 15.10 19.12
C ASP A 5 19.01 14.63 17.90
N PRO A 6 19.64 13.43 17.96
CA PRO A 6 20.49 12.91 16.89
C PRO A 6 19.69 12.40 15.68
N PHE A 7 18.37 12.58 15.66
CA PHE A 7 17.49 12.10 14.61
C PHE A 7 17.10 13.25 13.67
N ILE A 8 17.19 13.00 12.36
CA ILE A 8 16.65 13.91 11.35
C ILE A 8 15.13 13.87 11.48
N THR A 9 14.56 14.91 12.08
CA THR A 9 13.10 15.09 12.16
C THR A 9 12.59 15.64 10.84
N ILE A 10 12.01 14.78 10.00
CA ILE A 10 11.28 15.22 8.80
C ILE A 10 9.89 15.68 9.24
N THR A 11 9.67 16.98 9.32
CA THR A 11 8.35 17.55 9.63
C THR A 11 7.49 17.59 8.39
N PHE A 12 6.54 16.66 8.27
CA PHE A 12 5.52 16.72 7.23
C PHE A 12 4.39 17.66 7.66
N PRO A 13 3.82 18.47 6.73
CA PRO A 13 2.61 19.22 7.03
C PRO A 13 1.51 18.23 7.43
N SER A 14 0.87 18.45 8.58
CA SER A 14 -0.14 17.54 9.13
C SER A 14 -1.28 17.23 8.15
N LYS A 15 -1.56 18.14 7.21
CA LYS A 15 -2.60 17.99 6.19
C LYS A 15 -2.28 16.97 5.09
N VAL A 16 -1.01 16.65 4.84
CA VAL A 16 -0.60 15.83 3.67
C VAL A 16 0.00 14.48 4.04
N ILE A 17 0.26 14.22 5.33
CA ILE A 17 1.01 13.04 5.78
C ILE A 17 0.35 11.73 5.35
N TYR A 18 -0.98 11.64 5.44
CA TYR A 18 -1.74 10.46 5.03
C TYR A 18 -1.79 10.30 3.51
N THR A 19 -1.85 11.41 2.76
CA THR A 19 -1.79 11.39 1.29
C THR A 19 -0.44 10.88 0.81
N ILE A 20 0.66 11.40 1.37
CA ILE A 20 2.01 10.96 1.03
C ILE A 20 2.21 9.48 1.44
N GLY A 21 1.82 9.13 2.66
CA GLY A 21 1.96 7.76 3.17
C GLY A 21 1.21 6.73 2.31
N SER A 22 -0.04 7.01 1.95
CA SER A 22 -0.83 6.11 1.10
C SER A 22 -0.30 5.98 -0.33
N ILE A 23 0.26 7.05 -0.90
CA ILE A 23 0.87 7.01 -2.25
C ILE A 23 2.18 6.20 -2.23
N LEU A 24 3.03 6.40 -1.21
CA LEU A 24 4.27 5.63 -1.08
C LEU A 24 4.00 4.13 -0.93
N MET A 25 3.03 3.78 -0.08
CA MET A 25 2.60 2.40 0.09
C MET A 25 2.02 1.84 -1.22
N LEU A 26 1.18 2.61 -1.93
CA LEU A 26 0.64 2.20 -3.23
C LEU A 26 1.75 1.88 -4.24
N ILE A 27 2.82 2.67 -4.30
CA ILE A 27 3.96 2.42 -5.20
C ILE A 27 4.64 1.09 -4.83
N ILE A 28 4.89 0.85 -3.54
CA ILE A 28 5.50 -0.39 -3.05
C ILE A 28 4.59 -1.59 -3.40
N HIS A 29 3.31 -1.50 -3.07
CA HIS A 29 2.32 -2.54 -3.35
C HIS A 29 2.20 -2.84 -4.84
N THR A 30 2.21 -1.82 -5.68
CA THR A 30 2.17 -1.98 -7.14
C THR A 30 3.43 -2.68 -7.64
N GLY A 31 4.60 -2.34 -7.13
CA GLY A 31 5.86 -3.01 -7.48
C GLY A 31 5.85 -4.50 -7.12
N VAL A 32 5.40 -4.83 -5.90
CA VAL A 32 5.25 -6.22 -5.46
C VAL A 32 4.24 -6.97 -6.35
N LEU A 33 3.08 -6.36 -6.62
CA LEU A 33 2.04 -6.97 -7.45
C LEU A 33 2.53 -7.22 -8.88
N ILE A 34 3.26 -6.28 -9.48
CA ILE A 34 3.85 -6.46 -10.82
C ILE A 34 4.87 -7.61 -10.81
N GLY A 35 5.73 -7.68 -9.79
CA GLY A 35 6.68 -8.77 -9.64
C GLY A 35 5.99 -10.13 -9.53
N ASP A 36 4.95 -10.21 -8.71
CA ASP A 36 4.16 -11.43 -8.56
C ASP A 36 3.44 -11.80 -9.86
N LEU A 37 2.81 -10.84 -10.55
CA LEU A 37 2.17 -11.10 -11.85
C LEU A 37 3.16 -11.57 -12.90
N TYR A 38 4.36 -10.99 -12.94
CA TYR A 38 5.42 -11.43 -13.83
C TYR A 38 5.84 -12.88 -13.51
N HIS A 39 6.03 -13.20 -12.24
CA HIS A 39 6.42 -14.54 -11.83
C HIS A 39 5.31 -15.57 -12.05
N PHE A 40 4.05 -15.16 -11.90
CA PHE A 40 2.88 -16.00 -12.12
C PHE A 40 2.58 -16.25 -13.59
N PHE A 41 2.61 -15.21 -14.45
CA PHE A 41 2.23 -15.36 -15.86
C PHE A 41 3.42 -15.69 -16.77
N VAL A 42 4.60 -15.13 -16.51
CA VAL A 42 5.73 -15.20 -17.43
C VAL A 42 6.73 -16.26 -17.00
N SER A 43 7.30 -16.15 -15.79
CA SER A 43 8.37 -17.05 -15.39
C SER A 43 7.88 -18.40 -14.84
N GLN A 44 6.61 -18.50 -14.45
CA GLN A 44 6.02 -19.68 -13.81
C GLN A 44 6.83 -20.15 -12.57
N ARG A 45 7.30 -19.19 -11.76
CA ARG A 45 8.15 -19.43 -10.57
C ARG A 45 7.45 -18.97 -9.30
N GLY A 46 6.63 -19.85 -8.73
CA GLY A 46 5.88 -19.58 -7.50
C GLY A 46 6.77 -19.38 -6.27
N ASP A 47 7.95 -19.98 -6.26
CA ASP A 47 8.98 -19.83 -5.21
C ASP A 47 9.51 -18.39 -5.08
N LEU A 48 9.47 -17.63 -6.18
CA LEU A 48 9.88 -16.21 -6.20
C LEU A 48 8.73 -15.24 -5.91
N MET A 49 7.50 -15.73 -5.76
CA MET A 49 6.35 -14.90 -5.42
C MET A 49 6.36 -14.53 -3.94
N SER A 50 5.76 -13.39 -3.62
CA SER A 50 5.78 -12.79 -2.29
C SER A 50 4.86 -13.47 -1.25
N PHE A 51 4.41 -14.71 -1.50
CA PHE A 51 3.44 -15.44 -0.67
C PHE A 51 3.91 -15.72 0.75
N HIS A 52 5.21 -15.82 0.96
CA HIS A 52 5.82 -15.98 2.28
C HIS A 52 5.55 -14.77 3.19
N PHE A 53 5.19 -13.62 2.61
CA PHE A 53 4.90 -12.38 3.32
C PHE A 53 3.42 -12.00 3.30
N THR A 54 2.52 -12.94 3.00
CA THR A 54 1.08 -12.70 2.84
C THR A 54 0.46 -11.89 3.97
N VAL A 55 0.66 -12.31 5.22
CA VAL A 55 0.07 -11.63 6.37
C VAL A 55 0.52 -10.17 6.43
N VAL A 56 1.82 -9.94 6.23
CA VAL A 56 2.41 -8.59 6.22
C VAL A 56 1.87 -7.77 5.06
N LEU A 57 1.79 -8.36 3.86
CA LEU A 57 1.31 -7.69 2.67
C LEU A 57 -0.16 -7.32 2.79
N LEU A 58 -1.04 -8.25 3.18
CA LEU A 58 -2.48 -7.98 3.34
C LEU A 58 -2.74 -6.95 4.45
N SER A 59 -2.01 -7.03 5.57
CA SER A 59 -2.08 -6.03 6.64
C SER A 59 -1.65 -4.66 6.12
N SER A 60 -0.54 -4.60 5.38
CA SER A 60 0.01 -3.35 4.85
C SER A 60 -0.89 -2.70 3.80
N HIS A 61 -1.54 -3.50 2.94
CA HIS A 61 -2.57 -3.01 2.00
C HIS A 61 -3.76 -2.42 2.76
N THR A 62 -4.21 -3.07 3.83
CA THR A 62 -5.29 -2.57 4.70
C THR A 62 -4.91 -1.23 5.34
N THR A 63 -3.69 -1.12 5.87
CA THR A 63 -3.16 0.14 6.41
C THR A 63 -3.08 1.24 5.36
N SER A 64 -2.59 0.92 4.16
CA SER A 64 -2.48 1.88 3.06
C SER A 64 -3.83 2.41 2.61
N PHE A 65 -4.81 1.51 2.44
CA PHE A 65 -6.19 1.87 2.16
C PHE A 65 -6.80 2.76 3.25
N TYR A 66 -6.56 2.43 4.53
CA TYR A 66 -7.04 3.24 5.64
C TYR A 66 -6.41 4.64 5.67
N TRP A 67 -5.10 4.76 5.42
CA TRP A 67 -4.45 6.07 5.29
C TRP A 67 -4.99 6.85 4.09
N ALA A 68 -5.27 6.21 2.96
CA ALA A 68 -5.86 6.87 1.81
C ALA A 68 -7.28 7.39 2.11
N LEU A 69 -8.06 6.63 2.90
CA LEU A 69 -9.37 7.05 3.38
C LEU A 69 -9.28 8.27 4.32
N LEU A 70 -8.37 8.24 5.30
CA LEU A 70 -8.13 9.38 6.19
C LEU A 70 -7.67 10.62 5.41
N ALA A 71 -6.80 10.43 4.42
CA ALA A 71 -6.39 11.49 3.51
C ALA A 71 -7.61 12.11 2.83
N ALA A 72 -8.45 11.30 2.18
CA ALA A 72 -9.63 11.79 1.47
C ALA A 72 -10.60 12.56 2.39
N ILE A 73 -10.85 12.06 3.60
CA ILE A 73 -11.73 12.72 4.59
C ILE A 73 -11.14 14.06 5.03
N TYR A 74 -9.86 14.10 5.40
CA TYR A 74 -9.24 15.33 5.89
C TYR A 74 -9.08 16.39 4.80
N THR A 75 -8.81 15.99 3.57
CA THR A 75 -8.73 16.91 2.43
C THR A 75 -10.10 17.47 2.06
N LEU A 76 -11.14 16.63 2.13
CA LEU A 76 -12.53 17.07 1.92
C LEU A 76 -12.96 18.08 2.99
N GLN A 77 -12.60 17.85 4.25
CA GLN A 77 -12.88 18.79 5.35
C GLN A 77 -12.06 20.09 5.26
N ALA A 78 -10.89 20.04 4.63
CA ALA A 78 -9.99 21.19 4.49
C ALA A 78 -10.33 22.12 3.31
N ASP A 79 -11.32 21.75 2.48
CA ASP A 79 -11.76 22.51 1.30
C ASP A 79 -10.61 22.79 0.31
N ASP A 80 -9.70 21.82 0.14
CA ASP A 80 -8.58 21.86 -0.80
C ASP A 80 -8.85 20.91 -1.96
N ASP A 81 -9.45 21.45 -3.04
CA ASP A 81 -9.88 20.67 -4.20
C ASP A 81 -8.76 19.82 -4.81
N VAL A 82 -7.57 20.40 -4.97
CA VAL A 82 -6.44 19.72 -5.62
C VAL A 82 -5.99 18.55 -4.78
N LEU A 83 -5.77 18.78 -3.48
CA LEU A 83 -5.33 17.73 -2.58
C LEU A 83 -6.40 16.65 -2.38
N MET A 84 -7.68 17.04 -2.41
CA MET A 84 -8.82 16.13 -2.39
C MET A 84 -8.82 15.19 -3.60
N TYR A 85 -8.64 15.71 -4.82
CA TYR A 85 -8.59 14.86 -6.02
C TYR A 85 -7.43 13.86 -5.97
N ILE A 86 -6.26 14.30 -5.48
CA ILE A 86 -5.10 13.41 -5.29
C ILE A 86 -5.43 12.32 -4.25
N ALA A 87 -6.01 12.70 -3.11
CA ALA A 87 -6.35 11.77 -2.05
C ALA A 87 -7.43 10.77 -2.47
N MET A 88 -8.49 11.21 -3.17
CA MET A 88 -9.52 10.33 -3.74
C MET A 88 -8.94 9.36 -4.77
N THR A 89 -8.02 9.83 -5.62
CA THR A 89 -7.34 8.96 -6.58
C THR A 89 -6.49 7.90 -5.85
N SER A 90 -5.72 8.31 -4.85
CA SER A 90 -4.95 7.39 -3.99
C SER A 90 -5.86 6.37 -3.32
N PHE A 91 -7.03 6.79 -2.83
CA PHE A 91 -8.02 5.92 -2.20
C PHE A 91 -8.55 4.86 -3.16
N ALA A 92 -8.99 5.26 -4.35
CA ALA A 92 -9.49 4.33 -5.37
C ALA A 92 -8.42 3.31 -5.80
N LEU A 93 -7.18 3.77 -6.02
CA LEU A 93 -6.08 2.91 -6.43
C LEU A 93 -5.63 1.96 -5.31
N ASN A 94 -5.57 2.41 -4.06
CA ASN A 94 -5.25 1.54 -2.93
C ASN A 94 -6.32 0.46 -2.71
N PHE A 95 -7.59 0.80 -2.90
CA PHE A 95 -8.68 -0.17 -2.86
C PHE A 95 -8.54 -1.21 -3.99
N ALA A 96 -8.29 -0.76 -5.22
CA ALA A 96 -8.06 -1.65 -6.35
C ALA A 96 -6.84 -2.56 -6.13
N ALA A 97 -5.74 -2.02 -5.59
CA ALA A 97 -4.54 -2.79 -5.27
C ALA A 97 -4.80 -3.85 -4.18
N PHE A 98 -5.58 -3.52 -3.15
CA PHE A 98 -6.02 -4.49 -2.14
C PHE A 98 -6.85 -5.61 -2.76
N LEU A 99 -7.83 -5.28 -3.62
CA LEU A 99 -8.63 -6.29 -4.32
C LEU A 99 -7.76 -7.17 -5.23
N ALA A 100 -6.86 -6.56 -6.01
CA ALA A 100 -5.96 -7.31 -6.88
C ALA A 100 -5.07 -8.27 -6.07
N ARG A 101 -4.55 -7.81 -4.91
CA ARG A 101 -3.78 -8.68 -4.02
C ARG A 101 -4.64 -9.83 -3.49
N PHE A 102 -5.82 -9.53 -2.98
CA PHE A 102 -6.74 -10.56 -2.46
C PHE A 102 -7.14 -11.57 -3.54
N SER A 103 -7.42 -11.12 -4.76
CA SER A 103 -7.73 -12.01 -5.89
C SER A 103 -6.56 -12.92 -6.26
N MET A 104 -5.33 -12.41 -6.25
CA MET A 104 -4.13 -13.21 -6.51
C MET A 104 -3.91 -14.25 -5.41
N GLU A 105 -4.05 -13.87 -4.14
CA GLU A 105 -3.99 -14.78 -3.00
C GLU A 105 -4.99 -15.92 -3.16
N TYR A 106 -6.23 -15.60 -3.51
CA TYR A 106 -7.27 -16.60 -3.76
C TYR A 106 -6.95 -17.50 -4.97
N ALA A 107 -6.52 -16.93 -6.09
CA ALA A 107 -6.20 -17.68 -7.30
C ALA A 107 -4.99 -18.62 -7.13
N THR A 108 -4.15 -18.37 -6.13
CA THR A 108 -2.91 -19.11 -5.90
C THR A 108 -2.95 -19.97 -4.64
N ILE A 109 -4.12 -20.10 -4.00
CA ILE A 109 -4.30 -20.83 -2.74
C ILE A 109 -3.83 -22.29 -2.85
N ASP A 110 -4.11 -22.95 -3.99
CA ASP A 110 -3.74 -24.34 -4.24
C ASP A 110 -2.24 -24.52 -4.52
N TYR A 111 -1.52 -23.44 -4.82
CA TYR A 111 -0.07 -23.46 -5.09
C TYR A 111 0.77 -23.20 -3.85
N ARG A 112 0.14 -22.93 -2.70
CA ARG A 112 0.84 -22.77 -1.44
C ARG A 112 1.05 -24.11 -0.77
N GLU A 113 2.32 -24.44 -0.55
CA GLU A 113 2.72 -25.54 0.32
C GLU A 113 2.50 -25.16 1.80
N GLU A 114 1.25 -24.83 2.17
CA GLU A 114 0.86 -24.78 3.58
C GLU A 114 0.83 -26.25 4.07
N GLN A 115 2.01 -26.76 4.45
CA GLN A 115 2.17 -28.03 5.13
C GLN A 115 1.44 -27.95 6.47
N TYR A 116 0.20 -28.44 6.50
CA TYR A 116 -0.53 -28.75 7.73
C TYR A 116 0.01 -30.03 8.38
#